data_AF-A0A7C2TID5-F1
#
_entry.id   AF-A0A7C2TID5-F1
#
_cell.length_a   1.000
_cell.length_b   1.000
_cell.length_c   1.000
_cell.angle_alpha   90.00
_cell.angle_beta   90.00
_cell.angle_gamma   90.00
#
_symmetry.space_group_name_H-M   'P 1'
#
loop_
_entity.id
_entity.type
_entity.pdbx_description
1 polymer ?
#
loop_
_entity_poly.entity_id
_entity_poly.type
_entity_poly.pdbx_seq_one_letter_code
_entity_poly.pdbx_strand_id
1 'polypeptide(L)'
;MPAVRLAFRRGELQVSDPYRDPISGQPVAAIALPAWSDGRISGLVFGLVDLDSAAIKAPLSQAASLGVTGHASLVDQDGRSLFTTLDIPFQSPGEHSTFYRKAMLSRQALIETVPFESDLPEADETRGEKHVMAFARLKVEPWGVAVGGDLDETFAGVGRLRLGMVILGGLTLACVWAATLVGTRSLLGPVRELTAAAQRIADGRLRTPLPASQDGEIGVMANALERMRLQLLSSIEALADWNDTLEARVREQTDSLRQQQAITRHLLRQVISAQEEERGRLARELHDEIGQTLTAVELGLERLATSLPPGESTAQRRLEQMRALTERALVDL
;
A
#
# COMPACT_ATOMS: atom_id res chain seq x y z
N MET A 1 -68.88 11.58 52.06
CA MET A 1 -67.74 11.18 51.21
C MET A 1 -67.96 9.79 50.62
N PRO A 2 -67.86 9.63 49.29
CA PRO A 2 -68.01 8.33 48.62
C PRO A 2 -67.05 7.25 49.14
N ALA A 3 -65.79 7.62 49.40
CA ALA A 3 -64.76 6.71 49.93
C ALA A 3 -65.13 6.06 51.27
N VAL A 4 -65.73 6.83 52.19
CA VAL A 4 -66.21 6.31 53.49
C VAL A 4 -67.34 5.30 53.30
N ARG A 5 -68.26 5.56 52.36
CA ARG A 5 -69.36 4.64 52.03
C ARG A 5 -68.87 3.39 51.28
N LEU A 6 -67.75 3.48 50.57
CA LEU A 6 -67.12 2.37 49.86
C LEU A 6 -66.31 1.50 50.82
N ALA A 7 -65.55 2.11 51.74
CA ALA A 7 -64.78 1.39 52.77
C ALA A 7 -65.69 0.56 53.67
N PHE A 8 -66.83 1.13 54.09
CA PHE A 8 -67.83 0.41 54.87
C PHE A 8 -68.51 -0.75 54.11
N ARG A 9 -68.66 -0.62 52.79
CA ARG A 9 -69.32 -1.64 51.96
C ARG A 9 -68.38 -2.76 51.48
N ARG A 10 -67.12 -2.43 51.19
CA ARG A 10 -66.13 -3.37 50.67
C ARG A 10 -65.30 -4.02 51.77
N GLY A 11 -65.21 -3.43 52.95
CA GLY A 11 -64.37 -3.95 54.03
C GLY A 11 -62.88 -3.81 53.77
N GLU A 12 -62.49 -2.98 52.81
CA GLU A 12 -61.10 -2.74 52.39
C GLU A 12 -60.71 -1.26 52.62
N LEU A 13 -59.40 -1.00 52.68
CA LEU A 13 -58.85 0.36 52.60
C LEU A 13 -59.39 1.06 51.35
N GLN A 14 -59.89 2.29 51.50
CA GLN A 14 -60.25 3.14 50.37
C GLN A 14 -59.62 4.52 50.54
N VAL A 15 -59.03 5.04 49.47
CA VAL A 15 -58.64 6.45 49.39
C VAL A 15 -59.71 7.21 48.62
N SER A 16 -60.02 8.44 49.03
CA SER A 16 -60.91 9.31 48.28
C SER A 16 -60.21 9.95 47.09
N ASP A 17 -61.00 10.36 46.11
CA ASP A 17 -60.53 11.39 45.17
C ASP A 17 -60.00 12.59 45.97
N PRO A 18 -58.89 13.21 45.55
CA PRO A 18 -58.38 14.41 46.17
C PRO A 18 -59.44 15.52 46.20
N TYR A 19 -59.45 16.32 47.26
CA TYR A 19 -60.36 17.45 47.39
C TYR A 19 -59.71 18.55 48.25
N ARG A 20 -60.24 19.77 48.19
CA ARG A 20 -59.82 20.83 49.12
C ARG A 20 -60.52 20.64 50.45
N ASP A 21 -59.74 20.47 51.51
CA ASP A 21 -60.28 20.38 52.86
C ASP A 21 -61.06 21.66 53.19
N PRO A 22 -62.36 21.57 53.55
CA PRO A 22 -63.16 22.75 53.88
C PRO A 22 -62.63 23.55 55.07
N ILE A 23 -61.80 22.94 55.94
CA ILE A 23 -61.27 23.56 57.14
C ILE A 23 -59.92 24.24 56.87
N SER A 24 -58.95 23.50 56.34
CA SER A 24 -57.59 24.03 56.09
C SER A 24 -57.42 24.69 54.72
N GLY A 25 -58.33 24.45 53.77
CA GLY A 25 -58.21 24.89 52.37
C GLY A 25 -57.18 24.11 51.54
N GLN A 26 -56.40 23.22 52.18
CA GLN A 26 -55.32 22.47 51.58
C GLN A 26 -55.85 21.28 50.76
N PRO A 27 -55.14 20.88 49.69
CA PRO A 27 -55.46 19.68 48.94
C PRO A 27 -55.16 18.44 49.77
N VAL A 28 -56.20 17.65 50.06
CA VAL A 28 -56.09 16.43 50.86
C VAL A 28 -56.73 15.24 50.17
N ALA A 29 -56.27 14.05 50.52
CA ALA A 29 -56.95 12.79 50.21
C ALA A 29 -57.34 12.10 51.52
N ALA A 30 -58.59 11.65 51.63
CA ALA A 30 -59.05 10.93 52.81
C ALA A 30 -58.81 9.44 52.65
N ILE A 31 -58.13 8.83 53.62
CA ILE A 31 -57.97 7.38 53.72
C ILE A 31 -58.98 6.87 54.72
N ALA A 32 -59.85 5.95 54.31
CA ALA A 32 -60.82 5.30 55.17
C ALA A 32 -60.46 3.83 55.38
N LEU A 33 -60.38 3.43 56.65
CA LEU A 33 -60.05 2.09 57.12
C LEU A 33 -61.23 1.54 57.93
N PRO A 34 -61.82 0.39 57.57
CA PRO A 34 -62.85 -0.23 58.39
C PRO A 34 -62.24 -0.79 59.68
N ALA A 35 -62.86 -0.44 60.81
CA ALA A 35 -62.53 -1.01 62.10
C ALA A 35 -63.42 -2.23 62.37
N TRP A 36 -62.79 -3.36 62.65
CA TRP A 36 -63.46 -4.65 62.84
C TRP A 36 -63.57 -4.99 64.33
N SER A 37 -64.73 -5.50 64.73
CA SER A 37 -64.96 -6.10 66.05
C SER A 37 -65.92 -7.27 65.90
N ASP A 38 -65.54 -8.43 66.41
CA ASP A 38 -66.33 -9.68 66.36
C ASP A 38 -66.86 -10.04 64.95
N GLY A 39 -66.01 -9.89 63.93
CA GLY A 39 -66.34 -10.24 62.54
C GLY A 39 -67.32 -9.29 61.85
N ARG A 40 -67.66 -8.14 62.48
CA ARG A 40 -68.47 -7.07 61.89
C ARG A 40 -67.69 -5.76 61.87
N ILE A 41 -67.96 -4.91 60.88
CA ILE A 41 -67.40 -3.55 60.82
C ILE A 41 -68.12 -2.73 61.90
N SER A 42 -67.44 -2.43 63.00
CA SER A 42 -67.97 -1.69 64.15
C SER A 42 -67.76 -0.19 64.03
N GLY A 43 -66.88 0.25 63.13
CA GLY A 43 -66.61 1.67 62.89
C GLY A 43 -65.70 1.88 61.69
N LEU A 44 -65.35 3.14 61.46
CA LEU A 44 -64.41 3.56 60.43
C LEU A 44 -63.39 4.49 61.08
N VAL A 45 -62.13 4.22 60.83
CA VAL A 45 -61.03 5.16 61.08
C VAL A 45 -60.77 5.89 59.79
N PHE A 46 -60.79 7.21 59.82
CA PHE A 46 -60.36 8.02 58.68
C PHE A 46 -59.12 8.83 59.03
N GLY A 47 -58.19 8.93 58.08
CA GLY A 47 -57.04 9.81 58.14
C GLY A 47 -57.05 10.73 56.94
N LEU A 48 -56.59 11.98 57.12
CA LEU A 48 -56.38 12.91 56.02
C LEU A 48 -54.90 12.90 55.65
N VAL A 49 -54.61 12.68 54.37
CA VAL A 49 -53.27 12.83 53.81
C VAL A 49 -53.19 14.17 53.13
N ASP A 50 -52.28 15.01 53.62
CA ASP A 50 -51.94 16.28 53.01
C ASP A 50 -51.10 16.05 51.74
N LEU A 51 -51.68 16.38 50.58
CA LEU A 51 -51.02 16.25 49.28
C LEU A 51 -49.96 17.34 49.08
N ASP A 52 -50.01 18.42 49.87
CA ASP A 52 -49.02 19.49 49.88
C ASP A 52 -47.82 19.18 50.81
N SER A 53 -47.84 18.03 51.46
CA SER A 53 -46.79 17.64 52.42
C SER A 53 -45.43 17.40 51.76
N ALA A 54 -44.36 17.71 52.49
CA ALA A 54 -42.98 17.46 52.05
C ALA A 54 -42.70 15.99 51.69
N ALA A 55 -43.44 15.05 52.30
CA ALA A 55 -43.32 13.62 52.02
C ALA A 55 -43.72 13.25 50.58
N ILE A 56 -44.65 14.00 49.98
CA ILE A 56 -45.10 13.80 48.60
C ILE A 56 -44.30 14.69 47.64
N LYS A 57 -43.99 15.93 48.04
CA LYS A 57 -43.25 16.87 47.21
C LYS A 57 -41.79 16.47 46.98
N ALA A 58 -41.08 16.03 48.03
CA ALA A 58 -39.63 15.82 47.94
C ALA A 58 -39.20 14.78 46.89
N PRO A 59 -39.83 13.59 46.78
CA PRO A 59 -39.51 12.63 45.72
C PRO A 59 -39.80 13.18 44.32
N LEU A 60 -40.88 13.94 44.15
CA LEU A 60 -41.27 14.52 42.88
C LEU A 60 -40.35 15.67 42.48
N SER A 61 -39.96 16.55 43.40
CA SER A 61 -38.96 17.59 43.15
C SER A 61 -37.59 17.02 42.83
N GLN A 62 -37.21 15.89 43.44
CA GLN A 62 -35.97 15.21 43.11
C GLN A 62 -36.03 14.59 41.72
N ALA A 63 -37.16 13.98 41.35
CA ALA A 63 -37.36 13.44 40.00
C ALA A 63 -37.40 14.55 38.93
N ALA A 64 -37.87 15.75 39.29
CA ALA A 64 -37.89 16.93 38.44
C ALA A 64 -36.51 17.57 38.22
N SER A 65 -35.45 17.18 38.95
CA SER A 65 -34.11 17.78 38.83
C SER A 65 -33.35 17.43 37.52
N LEU A 66 -34.09 17.05 36.48
CA LEU A 66 -33.62 16.72 35.14
C LEU A 66 -33.48 18.00 34.31
N GLY A 67 -32.39 18.75 34.53
CA GLY A 67 -32.15 20.02 33.83
C GLY A 67 -32.98 21.18 34.40
N VAL A 68 -33.12 22.24 33.61
CA VAL A 68 -33.81 23.49 33.95
C VAL A 68 -35.32 23.38 33.67
N THR A 69 -35.69 22.72 32.58
CA THR A 69 -37.10 22.51 32.17
C THR A 69 -37.72 21.23 32.75
N GLY A 70 -36.93 20.46 33.50
CA GLY A 70 -37.36 19.25 34.18
C GLY A 70 -38.46 19.53 35.20
N HIS A 71 -39.54 18.77 35.11
CA HIS A 71 -40.66 18.85 36.03
C HIS A 71 -41.30 17.49 36.27
N ALA A 72 -42.00 17.38 37.40
CA ALA A 72 -42.73 16.19 37.79
C ALA A 72 -44.14 16.56 38.21
N SER A 73 -45.10 15.71 37.86
CA SER A 73 -46.52 15.90 38.14
C SER A 73 -47.13 14.60 38.66
N LEU A 74 -47.90 14.70 39.74
CA LEU A 74 -48.82 13.68 40.19
C LEU A 74 -50.19 14.00 39.59
N VAL A 75 -50.79 13.04 38.88
CA VAL A 75 -52.06 13.24 38.17
C VAL A 75 -53.11 12.23 38.61
N ASP A 76 -54.37 12.64 38.54
CA ASP A 76 -55.52 11.76 38.83
C ASP A 76 -55.88 10.86 37.63
N GLN A 77 -56.94 10.08 37.80
CA GLN A 77 -57.45 9.15 36.79
C GLN A 77 -57.96 9.81 35.51
N ASP A 78 -58.31 11.10 35.58
CA ASP A 78 -58.80 11.91 34.46
C ASP A 78 -57.68 12.71 33.78
N GLY A 79 -56.44 12.59 34.29
CA GLY A 79 -55.26 13.29 33.81
C GLY A 79 -55.12 14.72 34.34
N ARG A 80 -55.81 15.08 35.43
CA ARG A 80 -55.69 16.41 36.05
C ARG A 80 -54.54 16.42 37.05
N SER A 81 -53.89 17.58 37.19
CA SER A 81 -52.75 17.76 38.09
C SER A 81 -53.21 17.81 39.56
N LEU A 82 -52.76 16.85 40.36
CA LEU A 82 -52.94 16.81 41.82
C LEU A 82 -51.80 17.53 42.54
N PHE A 83 -50.60 17.40 42.02
CA PHE A 83 -49.43 18.14 42.45
C PHE A 83 -48.49 18.25 41.26
N THR A 84 -47.78 19.36 41.13
CA THR A 84 -46.71 19.49 40.14
C THR A 84 -45.62 20.40 40.69
N THR A 85 -44.40 20.21 40.21
CA THR A 85 -43.30 21.14 40.47
C THR A 85 -43.42 22.44 39.70
N LEU A 86 -44.37 22.53 38.76
CA LEU A 86 -44.73 23.74 38.04
C LEU A 86 -45.78 24.56 38.82
N ASP A 87 -45.89 25.85 38.54
CA ASP A 87 -46.91 26.71 39.15
C ASP A 87 -48.27 26.52 38.46
N ILE A 88 -48.89 25.37 38.69
CA ILE A 88 -50.17 24.97 38.09
C ILE A 88 -51.20 24.72 39.20
N PRO A 89 -52.44 25.25 39.09
CA PRO A 89 -53.47 25.04 40.10
C PRO A 89 -53.85 23.57 40.32
N PHE A 90 -54.13 23.21 41.57
CA PHE A 90 -54.70 21.91 41.95
C PHE A 90 -55.99 21.58 41.17
N GLN A 91 -56.07 20.36 40.65
CA GLN A 91 -57.16 19.82 39.81
C GLN A 91 -57.41 20.58 38.50
N SER A 92 -56.43 21.33 38.01
CA SER A 92 -56.48 21.85 36.65
C SER A 92 -56.03 20.78 35.63
N PRO A 93 -56.43 20.89 34.35
CA PRO A 93 -55.94 20.01 33.29
C PRO A 93 -54.41 19.99 33.15
N GLY A 94 -53.72 21.04 33.60
CA GLY A 94 -52.26 21.13 33.58
C GLY A 94 -51.68 21.09 32.17
N GLU A 95 -50.42 20.66 32.07
CA GLU A 95 -49.76 20.38 30.80
C GLU A 95 -49.95 18.91 30.40
N HIS A 96 -49.99 18.61 29.10
CA HIS A 96 -50.02 17.25 28.55
C HIS A 96 -51.23 16.42 29.02
N SER A 97 -52.37 17.07 29.26
CA SER A 97 -53.60 16.43 29.78
C SER A 97 -54.08 15.28 28.89
N THR A 98 -53.93 15.40 27.57
CA THR A 98 -54.26 14.35 26.59
C THR A 98 -53.32 13.14 26.70
N PHE A 99 -52.02 13.38 26.87
CA PHE A 99 -51.01 12.34 27.07
C PHE A 99 -51.25 11.59 28.38
N TYR A 100 -51.52 12.29 29.48
CA TYR A 100 -51.79 11.65 30.77
C TYR A 100 -53.01 10.74 30.72
N ARG A 101 -54.09 11.18 30.04
CA ARG A 101 -55.29 10.35 29.84
C ARG A 101 -54.99 9.11 29.00
N LYS A 102 -54.24 9.26 27.91
CA LYS A 102 -53.79 8.13 27.07
C LYS A 102 -52.93 7.17 27.89
N ALA A 103 -52.00 7.67 28.69
CA ALA A 103 -51.09 6.86 29.50
C ALA A 103 -51.80 6.16 30.67
N MET A 104 -52.83 6.78 31.26
CA MET A 104 -53.65 6.15 32.29
C MET A 104 -54.43 4.94 31.76
N LEU A 105 -54.89 5.00 30.51
CA LEU A 105 -55.59 3.91 29.83
C LEU A 105 -54.66 2.74 29.45
N SER A 106 -53.38 2.99 29.16
CA SER A 106 -52.43 1.96 28.68
C SER A 106 -52.02 0.95 29.77
N ARG A 107 -52.18 1.30 31.05
CA ARG A 107 -51.79 0.50 32.24
C ARG A 107 -50.31 0.10 32.29
N GLN A 108 -49.46 0.65 31.44
CA GLN A 108 -48.02 0.41 31.41
C GLN A 108 -47.26 1.73 31.57
N ALA A 109 -46.00 1.65 32.00
CA ALA A 109 -45.12 2.81 31.98
C ALA A 109 -44.88 3.22 30.51
N LEU A 110 -45.00 4.51 30.23
CA LEU A 110 -44.92 5.06 28.87
C LEU A 110 -43.89 6.17 28.84
N ILE A 111 -43.04 6.18 27.81
CA ILE A 111 -42.13 7.28 27.52
C ILE A 111 -42.40 7.70 26.08
N GLU A 112 -42.86 8.92 25.88
CA GLU A 112 -43.15 9.46 24.55
C GLU A 112 -42.65 10.89 24.43
N THR A 113 -42.29 11.27 23.20
CA THR A 113 -42.16 12.68 22.82
C THR A 113 -43.55 13.20 22.51
N VAL A 114 -43.98 14.21 23.26
CA VAL A 114 -45.31 14.79 23.17
C VAL A 114 -45.19 16.27 22.79
N PRO A 115 -46.11 16.79 21.96
CA PRO A 115 -46.16 18.23 21.73
C PRO A 115 -46.48 18.94 23.04
N PHE A 116 -45.96 20.15 23.20
CA PHE A 116 -46.35 21.00 24.31
C PHE A 116 -47.84 21.37 24.20
N GLU A 117 -48.64 20.89 25.16
CA GLU A 117 -50.06 21.19 25.28
C GLU A 117 -50.32 21.73 26.69
N SER A 118 -50.82 22.96 26.78
CA SER A 118 -51.21 23.57 28.05
C SER A 118 -52.58 24.19 27.90
N ASP A 119 -53.49 23.83 28.80
CA ASP A 119 -54.82 24.45 28.89
C ASP A 119 -54.78 25.78 29.68
N LEU A 120 -53.58 26.27 30.04
CA LEU A 120 -53.38 27.53 30.75
C LEU A 120 -53.16 28.69 29.76
N PRO A 121 -53.82 29.84 29.96
CA PRO A 121 -53.79 30.98 29.03
C PRO A 121 -52.43 31.71 28.97
N GLU A 122 -51.49 31.44 29.87
CA GLU A 122 -50.16 32.05 29.95
C GLU A 122 -49.07 30.96 29.94
N ALA A 123 -49.13 30.04 28.99
CA ALA A 123 -48.04 29.10 28.81
C ALA A 123 -46.81 29.85 28.27
N ASP A 124 -45.78 29.94 29.11
CA ASP A 124 -44.52 30.65 28.88
C ASP A 124 -43.92 30.27 27.50
N GLU A 125 -43.74 31.27 26.61
CA GLU A 125 -43.17 31.11 25.25
C GLU A 125 -41.75 30.50 25.26
N THR A 126 -41.13 30.38 26.43
CA THR A 126 -39.80 29.79 26.62
C THR A 126 -39.77 28.26 26.71
N ARG A 127 -40.92 27.57 26.76
CA ARG A 127 -40.98 26.09 26.71
C ARG A 127 -41.00 25.60 25.27
N GLY A 128 -40.05 24.73 24.89
CA GLY A 128 -39.94 24.27 23.51
C GLY A 128 -41.15 23.45 23.08
N GLU A 129 -41.36 23.38 21.76
CA GLU A 129 -42.58 22.85 21.15
C GLU A 129 -42.83 21.36 21.46
N LYS A 130 -41.81 20.64 21.95
CA LYS A 130 -41.85 19.19 22.21
C LYS A 130 -41.17 18.87 23.52
N HIS A 131 -41.87 18.10 24.35
CA HIS A 131 -41.35 17.57 25.59
C HIS A 131 -41.16 16.05 25.47
N VAL A 132 -40.21 15.49 26.23
CA VAL A 132 -40.16 14.06 26.50
C VAL A 132 -40.74 13.81 27.88
N MET A 133 -41.80 13.01 27.93
CA MET A 133 -42.55 12.72 29.14
C MET A 133 -42.51 11.21 29.41
N ALA A 134 -42.15 10.87 30.64
CA ALA A 134 -42.28 9.53 31.21
C ALA A 134 -43.47 9.51 32.16
N PHE A 135 -44.31 8.48 32.06
CA PHE A 135 -45.47 8.30 32.91
C PHE A 135 -45.49 6.89 33.51
N ALA A 136 -45.81 6.77 34.79
CA ALA A 136 -46.04 5.51 35.48
C ALA A 136 -47.25 5.60 36.40
N ARG A 137 -48.16 4.62 36.28
CA ARG A 137 -49.33 4.53 37.16
C ARG A 137 -48.97 3.94 38.52
N LEU A 138 -49.54 4.50 39.60
CA LEU A 138 -49.40 3.94 40.95
C LEU A 138 -50.21 2.63 41.09
N LYS A 139 -49.71 1.73 41.94
CA LYS A 139 -50.35 0.41 42.16
C LYS A 139 -51.54 0.46 43.12
N VAL A 140 -51.53 1.41 44.06
CA VAL A 140 -52.48 1.46 45.18
C VAL A 140 -53.74 2.24 44.82
N GLU A 141 -53.63 3.27 43.99
CA GLU A 141 -54.73 4.17 43.61
C GLU A 141 -54.64 4.52 42.11
N PRO A 142 -55.72 5.01 41.47
CA PRO A 142 -55.75 5.31 40.04
C PRO A 142 -55.05 6.64 39.72
N TRP A 143 -53.96 6.95 40.42
CA TRP A 143 -53.12 8.11 40.16
C TRP A 143 -51.89 7.70 39.35
N GLY A 144 -51.28 8.68 38.69
CA GLY A 144 -50.07 8.50 37.90
C GLY A 144 -49.02 9.52 38.25
N VAL A 145 -47.76 9.12 38.13
CA VAL A 145 -46.61 10.02 38.24
C VAL A 145 -46.06 10.24 36.85
N ALA A 146 -45.96 11.50 36.46
CA ALA A 146 -45.32 11.95 35.24
C ALA A 146 -44.04 12.72 35.58
N VAL A 147 -43.01 12.54 34.77
CA VAL A 147 -41.75 13.28 34.85
C VAL A 147 -41.30 13.57 33.42
N GLY A 148 -40.84 14.78 33.15
CA GLY A 148 -40.32 15.12 31.83
C GLY A 148 -39.84 16.56 31.73
N GLY A 149 -39.48 16.96 30.52
CA GLY A 149 -38.93 18.28 30.25
C GLY A 149 -38.76 18.51 28.76
N ASP A 150 -38.13 19.63 28.42
CA ASP A 150 -37.88 20.03 27.05
C ASP A 150 -36.99 19.02 26.30
N LEU A 151 -37.37 18.68 25.06
CA LEU A 151 -36.64 17.70 24.26
C LEU A 151 -35.22 18.20 23.94
N ASP A 152 -35.06 19.45 23.54
CA ASP A 152 -33.78 19.98 23.10
C ASP A 152 -32.81 20.09 24.29
N GLU A 153 -33.30 20.48 25.47
CA GLU A 153 -32.49 20.46 26.68
C GLU A 153 -32.11 19.04 27.09
N THR A 154 -33.09 18.12 27.18
CA THR A 154 -32.89 16.73 27.59
C THR A 154 -31.84 16.04 26.71
N PHE A 155 -31.83 16.33 25.41
CA PHE A 155 -30.91 15.74 24.43
C PHE A 155 -29.72 16.62 24.03
N ALA A 156 -29.56 17.82 24.60
CA ALA A 156 -28.45 18.73 24.28
C ALA A 156 -27.08 18.06 24.46
N GLY A 157 -26.93 17.22 25.48
CA GLY A 157 -25.72 16.44 25.74
C GLY A 157 -25.38 15.47 24.61
N VAL A 158 -26.40 14.82 24.02
CA VAL A 158 -26.23 13.87 22.90
C VAL A 158 -25.77 14.59 21.64
N GLY A 159 -26.27 15.80 21.38
CA GLY A 159 -25.85 16.64 20.25
C GLY A 159 -24.35 16.96 20.27
N ARG A 160 -23.80 17.30 21.45
CA ARG A 160 -22.37 17.57 21.64
C ARG A 160 -21.52 16.33 21.41
N LEU A 161 -21.95 15.18 21.92
CA LEU A 161 -21.27 13.90 21.68
C LEU A 161 -21.26 13.54 20.20
N ARG A 162 -22.39 13.69 19.50
CA ARG A 162 -22.50 13.43 18.06
C ARG A 162 -21.50 14.27 17.26
N LEU A 163 -21.41 15.57 17.54
CA LEU A 163 -20.46 16.45 16.86
C LEU A 163 -19.00 16.03 17.15
N GLY A 164 -18.68 15.71 18.40
CA GLY A 164 -17.37 15.20 18.78
C GLY A 164 -17.00 13.90 18.04
N MET A 165 -17.93 12.96 17.93
CA MET A 165 -17.75 11.70 17.19
C MET A 165 -17.52 11.94 15.69
N VAL A 166 -18.26 12.88 15.08
CA VAL A 166 -18.08 13.26 13.68
C VAL A 166 -16.70 13.88 13.44
N ILE A 167 -16.26 14.81 14.32
CA ILE A 167 -14.94 15.43 14.22
C ILE A 167 -13.84 14.37 14.38
N LEU A 168 -13.94 13.52 15.40
CA LEU A 168 -12.96 12.46 15.64
C LEU A 168 -12.89 11.49 14.45
N GLY A 169 -14.04 11.05 13.93
CA GLY A 169 -14.11 10.19 12.74
C GLY A 169 -13.56 10.86 11.48
N GLY A 170 -13.79 12.15 11.29
CA GLY A 170 -13.20 12.92 10.20
C GLY A 170 -11.68 13.02 10.31
N LEU A 171 -11.16 13.26 11.52
CA LEU A 171 -9.72 13.32 11.78
C LEU A 171 -9.03 11.97 11.55
N THR A 172 -9.63 10.85 11.99
CA THR A 172 -9.05 9.52 11.74
C THR A 172 -8.99 9.21 10.26
N LEU A 173 -10.06 9.51 9.50
CA LEU A 173 -10.08 9.36 8.05
C LEU A 173 -9.03 10.25 7.37
N ALA A 174 -8.89 11.50 7.79
CA ALA A 174 -7.88 12.43 7.27
C ALA A 174 -6.45 11.93 7.54
N CYS A 175 -6.18 11.40 8.74
CA CYS A 175 -4.89 10.79 9.08
C CYS A 175 -4.58 9.57 8.22
N VAL A 176 -5.56 8.66 8.02
CA VAL A 176 -5.39 7.48 7.14
C VAL A 176 -5.12 7.91 5.70
N TRP A 177 -5.85 8.90 5.20
CA TRP A 177 -5.65 9.44 3.85
C TRP A 177 -4.27 10.07 3.68
N ALA A 178 -3.84 10.91 4.64
CA ALA A 178 -2.51 11.51 4.66
C ALA A 178 -1.40 10.46 4.72
N ALA A 179 -1.53 9.45 5.60
CA ALA A 179 -0.57 8.35 5.71
C ALA A 179 -0.47 7.55 4.40
N THR A 180 -1.60 7.32 3.73
CA THR A 180 -1.64 6.63 2.43
C THR A 180 -0.93 7.43 1.34
N LEU A 181 -1.16 8.76 1.28
CA LEU A 181 -0.49 9.64 0.32
C LEU A 181 1.02 9.71 0.55
N VAL A 182 1.44 9.82 1.81
CA VAL A 182 2.85 9.84 2.20
C VAL A 182 3.50 8.50 1.86
N GLY A 183 2.90 7.37 2.27
CA GLY A 183 3.41 6.03 1.98
C GLY A 183 3.50 5.74 0.49
N THR A 184 2.51 6.15 -0.30
CA THR A 184 2.55 5.99 -1.76
C THR A 184 3.72 6.78 -2.37
N ARG A 185 3.95 8.02 -1.92
CA ARG A 185 5.05 8.84 -2.45
C ARG A 185 6.42 8.36 -1.99
N SER A 186 6.55 7.90 -0.75
CA SER A 186 7.82 7.45 -0.19
C SER A 186 8.25 6.07 -0.69
N LEU A 187 7.31 5.19 -1.03
CA LEU A 187 7.60 3.83 -1.50
C LEU A 187 7.61 3.71 -3.03
N LEU A 188 6.56 4.20 -3.69
CA LEU A 188 6.37 3.93 -5.12
C LEU A 188 7.25 4.80 -6.02
N GLY A 189 7.59 6.02 -5.59
CA GLY A 189 8.46 6.93 -6.33
C GLY A 189 9.88 6.35 -6.51
N PRO A 190 10.60 6.07 -5.41
CA PRO A 190 11.96 5.54 -5.48
C PRO A 190 12.06 4.20 -6.19
N VAL A 191 11.08 3.30 -6.02
CA VAL A 191 11.05 2.02 -6.73
C VAL A 191 10.98 2.23 -8.24
N ARG A 192 10.10 3.13 -8.72
CA ARG A 192 10.01 3.46 -10.15
C ARG A 192 11.31 4.06 -10.70
N GLU A 193 11.96 4.93 -9.92
CA GLU A 193 13.25 5.51 -10.30
C GLU A 193 14.35 4.46 -10.41
N LEU A 194 14.43 3.52 -9.45
CA LEU A 194 15.38 2.41 -9.48
C LEU A 194 15.11 1.45 -10.65
N THR A 195 13.85 1.12 -10.92
CA THR A 195 13.49 0.32 -12.09
C THR A 195 13.90 1.02 -13.39
N ALA A 196 13.62 2.31 -13.51
CA ALA A 196 14.05 3.09 -14.68
C ALA A 196 15.58 3.16 -14.80
N ALA A 197 16.29 3.29 -13.68
CA ALA A 197 17.75 3.27 -13.67
C ALA A 197 18.32 1.90 -14.10
N ALA A 198 17.75 0.80 -13.60
CA ALA A 198 18.12 -0.56 -14.01
C ALA A 198 17.90 -0.77 -15.51
N GLN A 199 16.80 -0.28 -16.07
CA GLN A 199 16.53 -0.32 -17.50
C GLN A 199 17.60 0.45 -18.30
N ARG A 200 17.99 1.65 -17.85
CA ARG A 200 19.06 2.43 -18.49
C ARG A 200 20.41 1.70 -18.45
N ILE A 201 20.73 1.04 -17.34
CA ILE A 201 21.94 0.23 -17.19
C ILE A 201 21.91 -0.95 -18.18
N ALA A 202 20.78 -1.64 -18.27
CA ALA A 202 20.58 -2.75 -19.21
C ALA A 202 20.72 -2.31 -20.68
N ASP A 203 20.25 -1.10 -21.01
CA ASP A 203 20.43 -0.48 -22.33
C ASP A 203 21.87 0.02 -22.59
N GLY A 204 22.82 -0.19 -21.68
CA GLY A 204 24.20 0.25 -21.80
C GLY A 204 24.43 1.74 -21.49
N ARG A 205 23.43 2.47 -21.03
CA ARG A 205 23.54 3.90 -20.65
C ARG A 205 24.08 4.05 -19.22
N LEU A 206 25.37 3.77 -19.07
CA LEU A 206 26.02 3.70 -17.75
C LEU A 206 26.51 5.04 -17.20
N ARG A 207 26.46 6.15 -17.95
CA ARG A 207 27.08 7.43 -17.53
C ARG A 207 26.31 8.20 -16.45
N THR A 208 25.04 7.91 -16.26
CA THR A 208 24.20 8.63 -15.29
C THR A 208 24.26 7.93 -13.92
N PRO A 209 24.75 8.60 -12.86
CA PRO A 209 24.78 8.01 -11.52
C PRO A 209 23.37 7.86 -10.95
N LEU A 210 23.18 6.87 -10.07
CA LEU A 210 21.95 6.73 -9.31
C LEU A 210 21.94 7.72 -8.13
N PRO A 211 20.79 8.36 -7.82
CA PRO A 211 20.67 9.20 -6.65
C PRO A 211 20.93 8.39 -5.38
N ALA A 212 21.78 8.91 -4.49
CA ALA A 212 22.08 8.26 -3.21
C ALA A 212 20.84 8.21 -2.33
N SER A 213 20.23 7.03 -2.20
CA SER A 213 19.17 6.78 -1.23
C SER A 213 19.81 6.32 0.08
N GLN A 214 19.65 7.12 1.13
CA GLN A 214 20.43 6.94 2.37
C GLN A 214 19.80 5.97 3.38
N ASP A 215 18.49 5.67 3.30
CA ASP A 215 17.80 4.90 4.34
C ASP A 215 16.93 3.75 3.81
N GLY A 216 16.84 2.67 4.60
CA GLY A 216 15.95 1.53 4.39
C GLY A 216 16.40 0.54 3.30
N GLU A 217 15.55 -0.46 3.04
CA GLU A 217 15.81 -1.52 2.05
C GLU A 217 15.97 -0.99 0.62
N ILE A 218 15.25 0.10 0.28
CA ILE A 218 15.37 0.78 -1.01
C ILE A 218 16.78 1.38 -1.18
N GLY A 219 17.35 1.96 -0.12
CA GLY A 219 18.73 2.46 -0.13
C GLY A 219 19.75 1.34 -0.36
N VAL A 220 19.55 0.17 0.28
CA VAL A 220 20.39 -1.02 0.04
C VAL A 220 20.34 -1.44 -1.43
N MET A 221 19.15 -1.48 -2.03
CA MET A 221 18.98 -1.83 -3.45
C MET A 221 19.60 -0.78 -4.38
N ALA A 222 19.44 0.51 -4.10
CA ALA A 222 20.06 1.60 -4.84
C ALA A 222 21.59 1.47 -4.85
N ASN A 223 22.18 1.23 -3.67
CA ASN A 223 23.62 1.06 -3.51
C ASN A 223 24.16 -0.21 -4.17
N ALA A 224 23.39 -1.30 -4.20
CA ALA A 224 23.75 -2.50 -4.94
C ALA A 224 23.73 -2.26 -6.46
N LEU A 225 22.70 -1.57 -6.96
CA LEU A 225 22.56 -1.24 -8.38
C LEU A 225 23.64 -0.25 -8.85
N GLU A 226 24.01 0.73 -8.02
CA GLU A 226 25.11 1.66 -8.31
C GLU A 226 26.47 0.95 -8.38
N ARG A 227 26.73 0.00 -7.46
CA ARG A 227 27.95 -0.84 -7.53
C ARG A 227 28.01 -1.64 -8.83
N MET A 228 26.89 -2.21 -9.26
CA MET A 228 26.81 -2.93 -10.53
C MET A 228 27.07 -2.00 -11.73
N ARG A 229 26.49 -0.80 -11.75
CA ARG A 229 26.72 0.20 -12.81
C ARG A 229 28.21 0.56 -12.92
N LEU A 230 28.85 0.84 -11.79
CA LEU A 230 30.28 1.20 -11.74
C LEU A 230 31.17 0.05 -12.21
N GLN A 231 30.85 -1.19 -11.81
CA GLN A 231 31.59 -2.38 -12.25
C GLN A 231 31.44 -2.64 -13.77
N LEU A 232 30.26 -2.41 -14.33
CA LEU A 232 30.06 -2.51 -15.78
C LEU A 232 30.83 -1.42 -16.53
N LEU A 233 30.83 -0.19 -16.02
CA LEU A 233 31.58 0.91 -16.61
C LEU A 233 33.08 0.62 -16.64
N SER A 234 33.65 0.18 -15.52
CA SER A 234 35.08 -0.17 -15.44
C SER A 234 35.43 -1.37 -16.33
N SER A 235 34.52 -2.32 -16.50
CA SER A 235 34.72 -3.46 -17.39
C SER A 235 34.75 -3.03 -18.86
N ILE A 236 33.91 -2.09 -19.27
CA ILE A 236 33.89 -1.55 -20.63
C ILE A 236 35.16 -0.74 -20.91
N GLU A 237 35.60 0.09 -19.97
CA GLU A 237 36.85 0.84 -20.08
C GLU A 237 38.05 -0.11 -20.20
N ALA A 238 38.13 -1.14 -19.34
CA ALA A 238 39.17 -2.16 -19.44
C ALA A 238 39.17 -2.90 -20.78
N LEU A 239 37.99 -3.25 -21.32
CA LEU A 239 37.88 -3.90 -22.63
C LEU A 239 38.37 -3.00 -23.76
N ALA A 240 38.11 -1.69 -23.69
CA ALA A 240 38.63 -0.73 -24.68
C ALA A 240 40.16 -0.67 -24.64
N ASP A 241 40.75 -0.52 -23.45
CA ASP A 241 42.22 -0.51 -23.28
C ASP A 241 42.87 -1.81 -23.76
N TRP A 242 42.24 -2.95 -23.46
CA TRP A 242 42.70 -4.27 -23.93
C TRP A 242 42.64 -4.39 -25.45
N ASN A 243 41.60 -3.86 -26.08
CA ASN A 243 41.46 -3.90 -27.53
C ASN A 243 42.55 -3.04 -28.21
N ASP A 244 42.79 -1.83 -27.71
CA ASP A 244 43.86 -0.95 -28.21
C ASP A 244 45.24 -1.61 -28.10
N THR A 245 45.50 -2.25 -26.95
CA THR A 245 46.74 -2.98 -26.71
C THR A 245 46.88 -4.19 -27.65
N LEU A 246 45.80 -4.94 -27.84
CA LEU A 246 45.79 -6.10 -28.73
C LEU A 246 46.00 -5.67 -30.18
N GLU A 247 45.35 -4.61 -30.65
CA GLU A 247 45.55 -4.05 -31.99
C GLU A 247 47.00 -3.64 -32.22
N ALA A 248 47.62 -2.96 -31.25
CA ALA A 248 49.03 -2.60 -31.33
C ALA A 248 49.94 -3.83 -31.47
N ARG A 249 49.66 -4.88 -30.71
CA ARG A 249 50.42 -6.14 -30.72
C ARG A 249 50.24 -6.93 -32.01
N VAL A 250 49.02 -6.95 -32.55
CA VAL A 250 48.71 -7.56 -33.84
C VAL A 250 49.46 -6.83 -34.97
N ARG A 251 49.52 -5.50 -34.93
CA ARG A 251 50.29 -4.71 -35.91
C ARG A 251 51.78 -5.04 -35.82
N GLU A 252 52.36 -5.05 -34.61
CA GLU A 252 53.76 -5.39 -34.39
C GLU A 252 54.11 -6.80 -34.92
N GLN A 253 53.29 -7.81 -34.60
CA GLN A 253 53.50 -9.18 -35.09
C GLN A 253 53.37 -9.27 -36.62
N THR A 254 52.40 -8.56 -37.20
CA THR A 254 52.20 -8.53 -38.66
C THR A 254 53.42 -7.94 -39.36
N ASP A 255 54.00 -6.87 -38.82
CA ASP A 255 55.17 -6.21 -39.39
C ASP A 255 56.44 -7.06 -39.23
N SER A 256 56.62 -7.71 -38.08
CA SER A 256 57.70 -8.68 -37.86
C SER A 256 57.62 -9.84 -38.87
N LEU A 257 56.42 -10.40 -39.08
CA LEU A 257 56.21 -11.48 -40.04
C LEU A 257 56.51 -11.03 -41.48
N ARG A 258 56.10 -9.82 -41.87
CA ARG A 258 56.45 -9.25 -43.18
C ARG A 258 57.94 -9.08 -43.37
N GLN A 259 58.65 -8.64 -42.34
CA GLN A 259 60.11 -8.51 -42.38
C GLN A 259 60.79 -9.87 -42.54
N GLN A 260 60.35 -10.88 -41.78
CA GLN A 260 60.85 -12.26 -41.93
C GLN A 260 60.59 -12.78 -43.35
N GLN A 261 59.39 -12.62 -43.89
CA GLN A 261 59.08 -13.01 -45.27
C GLN A 261 59.94 -12.28 -46.30
N ALA A 262 60.21 -10.99 -46.11
CA ALA A 262 61.07 -10.21 -46.99
C ALA A 262 62.52 -10.71 -46.97
N ILE A 263 63.05 -11.02 -45.78
CA ILE A 263 64.39 -11.62 -45.60
C ILE A 263 64.44 -12.99 -46.28
N THR A 264 63.47 -13.88 -46.00
CA THR A 264 63.42 -15.21 -46.63
C THR A 264 63.37 -15.11 -48.15
N ARG A 265 62.54 -14.22 -48.72
CA ARG A 265 62.49 -13.99 -50.17
C ARG A 265 63.79 -13.42 -50.74
N HIS A 266 64.53 -12.62 -49.98
CA HIS A 266 65.82 -12.09 -50.40
C HIS A 266 66.89 -13.19 -50.42
N LEU A 267 66.99 -13.98 -49.34
CA LEU A 267 67.91 -15.11 -49.25
C LEU A 267 67.63 -16.17 -50.32
N LEU A 268 66.36 -16.51 -50.57
CA LEU A 268 65.98 -17.42 -51.64
C LEU A 268 66.43 -16.91 -53.02
N ARG A 269 66.28 -15.62 -53.30
CA ARG A 269 66.80 -15.02 -54.55
C ARG A 269 68.32 -15.13 -54.65
N GLN A 270 69.05 -14.87 -53.56
CA GLN A 270 70.51 -15.03 -53.54
C GLN A 270 70.94 -16.48 -53.81
N VAL A 271 70.25 -17.46 -53.19
CA VAL A 271 70.53 -18.88 -53.42
C VAL A 271 70.27 -19.26 -54.88
N ILE A 272 69.14 -18.83 -55.47
CA ILE A 272 68.82 -19.11 -56.87
C ILE A 272 69.87 -18.48 -57.79
N SER A 273 70.22 -17.21 -57.58
CA SER A 273 71.22 -16.53 -58.41
C SER A 273 72.61 -17.17 -58.29
N ALA A 274 73.04 -17.55 -57.08
CA ALA A 274 74.29 -18.28 -56.89
C ALA A 274 74.25 -19.65 -57.57
N GLN A 275 73.12 -20.36 -57.51
CA GLN A 275 72.94 -21.65 -58.19
C GLN A 275 72.98 -21.50 -59.73
N GLU A 276 72.39 -20.45 -60.28
CA GLU A 276 72.42 -20.15 -61.72
C GLU A 276 73.83 -19.78 -62.19
N GLU A 277 74.56 -18.96 -61.42
CA GLU A 277 75.95 -18.61 -61.69
C GLU A 277 76.86 -19.85 -61.64
N GLU A 278 76.67 -20.72 -60.65
CA GLU A 278 77.39 -21.98 -60.53
C GLU A 278 77.08 -22.91 -61.71
N ARG A 279 75.81 -23.06 -62.08
CA ARG A 279 75.40 -23.81 -63.28
C ARG A 279 76.05 -23.26 -64.54
N GLY A 280 76.10 -21.93 -64.71
CA GLY A 280 76.73 -21.27 -65.84
C GLY A 280 78.26 -21.39 -65.84
N ARG A 281 78.91 -21.45 -64.66
CA ARG A 281 80.34 -21.73 -64.53
C ARG A 281 80.64 -23.19 -64.88
N LEU A 282 79.92 -24.14 -64.29
CA LEU A 282 80.07 -25.57 -64.57
C LEU A 282 79.84 -25.89 -66.03
N ALA A 283 78.83 -25.29 -66.68
CA ALA A 283 78.60 -25.50 -68.11
C ALA A 283 79.80 -25.04 -68.96
N ARG A 284 80.41 -23.89 -68.64
CA ARG A 284 81.61 -23.39 -69.34
C ARG A 284 82.83 -24.27 -69.07
N GLU A 285 83.08 -24.62 -67.81
CA GLU A 285 84.23 -25.45 -67.43
C GLU A 285 84.13 -26.86 -68.04
N LEU A 286 82.94 -27.48 -68.00
CA LEU A 286 82.67 -28.74 -68.68
C LEU A 286 82.82 -28.60 -70.19
N HIS A 287 82.31 -27.53 -70.80
CA HIS A 287 82.43 -27.32 -72.25
C HIS A 287 83.90 -27.15 -72.67
N ASP A 288 84.68 -26.37 -71.92
CA ASP A 288 86.10 -26.14 -72.17
C ASP A 288 86.94 -27.42 -71.94
N GLU A 289 86.75 -28.13 -70.82
CA GLU A 289 87.54 -29.34 -70.49
C GLU A 289 87.18 -30.52 -71.40
N ILE A 290 85.89 -30.75 -71.69
CA ILE A 290 85.45 -31.81 -72.60
C ILE A 290 85.86 -31.47 -74.03
N GLY A 291 85.71 -30.21 -74.46
CA GLY A 291 86.16 -29.75 -75.77
C GLY A 291 87.67 -29.93 -75.98
N GLN A 292 88.48 -29.58 -74.97
CA GLN A 292 89.93 -29.78 -75.00
C GLN A 292 90.32 -31.25 -75.01
N THR A 293 89.70 -32.09 -74.17
CA THR A 293 90.01 -33.53 -74.13
C THR A 293 89.58 -34.23 -75.43
N LEU A 294 88.43 -33.90 -76.01
CA LEU A 294 88.01 -34.40 -77.31
C LEU A 294 88.96 -33.95 -78.44
N THR A 295 89.41 -32.69 -78.42
CA THR A 295 90.42 -32.19 -79.38
C THR A 295 91.75 -32.94 -79.24
N ALA A 296 92.18 -33.22 -78.01
CA ALA A 296 93.39 -34.01 -77.75
C ALA A 296 93.23 -35.47 -78.21
N VAL A 297 92.06 -36.07 -78.01
CA VAL A 297 91.71 -37.41 -78.53
C VAL A 297 91.72 -37.39 -80.06
N GLU A 298 91.16 -36.37 -80.70
CA GLU A 298 91.16 -36.22 -82.15
C GLU A 298 92.58 -36.11 -82.73
N LEU A 299 93.44 -35.25 -82.16
CA LEU A 299 94.85 -35.14 -82.55
C LEU A 299 95.62 -36.45 -82.32
N GLY A 300 95.30 -37.18 -81.24
CA GLY A 300 95.83 -38.51 -80.98
C GLY A 300 95.41 -39.54 -82.03
N LEU A 301 94.13 -39.54 -82.41
CA LEU A 301 93.58 -40.38 -83.47
C LEU A 301 94.18 -40.02 -84.84
N GLU A 302 94.43 -38.74 -85.12
CA GLU A 302 95.06 -38.28 -86.37
C GLU A 302 96.53 -38.70 -86.49
N ARG A 303 97.29 -38.64 -85.38
CA ARG A 303 98.64 -39.20 -85.31
C ARG A 303 98.67 -40.72 -85.49
N LEU A 304 97.67 -41.42 -84.96
CA LEU A 304 97.53 -42.86 -85.19
C LEU A 304 97.20 -43.15 -86.65
N ALA A 305 96.31 -42.36 -87.28
CA ALA A 305 95.96 -42.49 -88.70
C ALA A 305 97.19 -42.39 -89.62
N THR A 306 98.10 -41.46 -89.33
CA THR A 306 99.31 -41.20 -90.12
C THR A 306 100.45 -42.19 -89.88
N SER A 307 100.40 -42.99 -88.81
CA SER A 307 101.43 -43.99 -88.47
C SER A 307 101.04 -45.44 -88.80
N LEU A 308 99.84 -45.66 -89.34
CA LEU A 308 99.38 -46.99 -89.79
C LEU A 308 100.00 -47.38 -91.16
N PRO A 309 100.62 -48.57 -91.29
CA PRO A 309 101.14 -49.05 -92.57
C PRO A 309 100.00 -49.33 -93.57
N PRO A 310 100.20 -49.06 -94.88
CA PRO A 310 99.19 -49.31 -95.91
C PRO A 310 98.93 -50.82 -96.07
N GLY A 311 97.88 -51.34 -95.41
CA GLY A 311 97.47 -52.76 -95.48
C GLY A 311 96.39 -53.24 -94.50
N GLU A 312 96.17 -52.59 -93.35
CA GLU A 312 95.20 -53.02 -92.33
C GLU A 312 93.82 -52.33 -92.44
N SER A 313 92.94 -52.86 -93.30
CA SER A 313 91.60 -52.30 -93.57
C SER A 313 90.60 -52.32 -92.39
N THR A 314 90.86 -53.12 -91.35
CA THR A 314 90.00 -53.22 -90.16
C THR A 314 90.34 -52.17 -89.11
N ALA A 315 91.63 -51.84 -88.96
CA ALA A 315 92.12 -50.81 -88.03
C ALA A 315 91.76 -49.41 -88.52
N GLN A 316 91.92 -49.14 -89.82
CA GLN A 316 91.52 -47.86 -90.44
C GLN A 316 90.02 -47.56 -90.27
N ARG A 317 89.14 -48.54 -90.53
CA ARG A 317 87.69 -48.36 -90.33
C ARG A 317 87.29 -48.06 -88.88
N ARG A 318 87.94 -48.71 -87.90
CA ARG A 318 87.70 -48.42 -86.47
C ARG A 318 88.18 -47.03 -86.08
N LEU A 319 89.30 -46.59 -86.64
CA LEU A 319 89.84 -45.27 -86.42
C LEU A 319 88.94 -44.17 -87.03
N GLU A 320 88.43 -44.37 -88.24
CA GLU A 320 87.45 -43.48 -88.87
C GLU A 320 86.14 -43.42 -88.07
N GLN A 321 85.66 -44.55 -87.54
CA GLN A 321 84.51 -44.57 -86.64
C GLN A 321 84.75 -43.81 -85.34
N MET A 322 85.91 -44.00 -84.70
CA MET A 322 86.28 -43.24 -83.50
C MET A 322 86.38 -41.75 -83.79
N ARG A 323 86.97 -41.36 -84.93
CA ARG A 323 87.05 -39.96 -85.35
C ARG A 323 85.67 -39.35 -85.57
N ALA A 324 84.79 -40.02 -86.31
CA ALA A 324 83.43 -39.55 -86.56
C ALA A 324 82.58 -39.42 -85.27
N LEU A 325 82.80 -40.29 -84.29
CA LEU A 325 82.17 -40.19 -82.96
C LEU A 325 82.71 -39.02 -82.15
N THR A 326 84.02 -38.78 -82.20
CA THR A 326 84.69 -37.66 -81.50
C THR A 326 84.26 -36.32 -82.09
N GLU A 327 84.16 -36.22 -83.42
CA GLU A 327 83.71 -35.03 -84.14
C GLU A 327 82.24 -34.69 -83.87
N ARG A 328 81.35 -35.69 -83.80
CA ARG A 328 79.97 -35.47 -83.36
C ARG A 328 79.88 -35.01 -81.91
N ALA A 329 80.63 -35.63 -81.01
CA ALA A 329 80.66 -35.22 -79.62
C ALA A 329 81.16 -33.77 -79.45
N LEU A 330 82.08 -33.32 -80.31
CA LEU A 330 82.59 -31.95 -80.34
C LEU A 330 81.56 -30.92 -80.85
N VAL A 331 80.65 -31.34 -81.73
CA VAL A 331 79.58 -30.48 -82.30
C VAL A 331 78.37 -30.39 -81.35
N ASP A 332 78.13 -31.42 -80.56
CA ASP A 332 77.02 -31.49 -79.58
C ASP A 332 77.35 -30.82 -78.23
N LEU A 333 78.58 -30.33 -78.07
CA LEU A 333 79.05 -29.53 -76.94
C LEU A 333 78.67 -28.06 -77.12
#